data_AF-A0A1I6VS05-F1
#
_entry.id   AF-A0A1I6VS05-F1
#
_cell.length_a   1.000
_cell.length_b   1.000
_cell.length_c   1.000
_cell.angle_alpha   90.00
_cell.angle_beta   90.00
_cell.angle_gamma   90.00
#
_symmetry.space_group_name_H-M   'P 1'
#
loop_
_entity.id
_entity.type
_entity.pdbx_description
1 polymer ?
#
loop_
_entity_poly.entity_id
_entity_poly.type
_entity_poly.pdbx_seq_one_letter_code
_entity_poly.pdbx_strand_id
1 'polypeptide(L)'
;MKNILILCILTFAIYSCNNKTQKATNDIHSNSGDPLQTSTDFSEFKSPLRPKDKLKLGKLYTDTIEFVEFNDNGDYPLMFVSNGNDTASLVYDWTKEYGFVKGDKLEIQWKTDSIRYAGDQEYLDYKEFLVSAKRLASLKLTDKKVKFLWREMQYVEDLDGEFSVIILDEEYIKTISEPEKAALAYVATFIGNECVWDKNANENRSNLKCKILWALDLGYQCSPKHLDLLRFWFRNNKDILKELENCPTIPDGATVQDTFDEIELEIEGNMITIFFKANGFNFREGKSWSWTNKHFFEFKDNELILIKKDVSSMVKS
;
A
#
# COMPACT_ATOMS: atom_id res chain seq x y z
N MET A 1 9.61 49.97 -15.31
CA MET A 1 8.43 49.23 -14.79
C MET A 1 8.80 48.71 -13.41
N LYS A 2 8.10 49.18 -12.37
CA LYS A 2 8.33 48.83 -10.96
C LYS A 2 7.72 47.47 -10.69
N ASN A 3 8.53 46.47 -10.33
CA ASN A 3 8.02 45.22 -9.77
C ASN A 3 8.38 45.16 -8.28
N ILE A 4 7.32 45.05 -7.49
CA ILE A 4 7.29 45.00 -6.04
C ILE A 4 7.60 43.56 -5.61
N LEU A 5 8.62 43.40 -4.78
CA LEU A 5 8.99 42.16 -4.10
C LEU A 5 8.21 42.12 -2.77
N ILE A 6 7.25 41.21 -2.62
CA ILE A 6 6.60 40.95 -1.32
C ILE A 6 7.26 39.73 -0.68
N LEU A 7 8.01 40.01 0.37
CA LEU A 7 8.66 39.07 1.27
C LEU A 7 7.73 38.85 2.47
N CYS A 8 7.13 37.67 2.61
CA CYS A 8 6.35 37.32 3.81
C CYS A 8 7.27 36.74 4.88
N ILE A 9 7.56 37.56 5.90
CA ILE A 9 8.28 37.17 7.12
C ILE A 9 7.25 36.61 8.12
N LEU A 10 7.36 35.32 8.46
CA LEU A 10 6.62 34.70 9.56
C LEU A 10 7.36 34.95 10.89
N THR A 11 6.78 35.76 11.76
CA THR A 11 7.26 36.00 13.13
C THR A 11 6.70 34.96 14.09
N PHE A 12 7.60 34.16 14.67
CA PHE A 12 7.36 33.34 15.87
C PHE A 12 7.22 34.26 17.10
N ALA A 13 6.10 34.17 17.81
CA ALA A 13 5.98 34.72 19.16
C ALA A 13 5.87 33.57 20.16
N ILE A 14 6.95 33.40 20.93
CA ILE A 14 7.07 32.47 22.05
C ILE A 14 6.70 33.28 23.30
N TYR A 15 5.66 32.89 24.04
CA TYR A 15 5.43 33.40 25.39
C TYR A 15 5.40 32.23 26.37
N SER A 16 6.52 32.06 27.06
CA SER A 16 6.64 31.29 28.30
C SER A 16 6.95 32.29 29.40
N CYS A 17 6.10 32.35 30.42
CA CYS A 17 6.45 32.90 31.73
C CYS A 17 5.98 31.91 32.81
N ASN A 18 6.94 31.50 33.63
CA ASN A 18 6.78 30.60 34.74
C ASN A 18 7.02 31.38 36.06
N ASN A 19 6.50 30.80 37.14
CA ASN A 19 6.84 30.97 38.56
C ASN A 19 5.99 31.89 39.47
N LYS A 20 5.12 31.19 40.22
CA LYS A 20 5.09 31.01 41.69
C LYS A 20 4.93 32.24 42.59
N THR A 21 3.94 32.16 43.49
CA THR A 21 4.15 32.13 44.96
C THR A 21 2.95 31.46 45.65
N GLN A 22 3.22 30.65 46.67
CA GLN A 22 2.27 29.85 47.48
C GLN A 22 1.85 30.55 48.80
N LYS A 23 0.78 29.97 49.41
CA LYS A 23 0.45 29.84 50.86
C LYS A 23 -0.38 30.99 51.49
N ALA A 24 -1.39 30.78 52.36
CA ALA A 24 -1.93 29.57 53.01
C ALA A 24 -3.35 29.80 53.61
N THR A 25 -4.19 28.76 53.54
CA THR A 25 -5.12 28.17 54.56
C THR A 25 -6.01 29.02 55.49
N ASN A 26 -7.32 28.72 55.52
CA ASN A 26 -7.96 27.88 56.55
C ASN A 26 -9.45 27.58 56.26
N ASP A 27 -9.87 26.40 56.73
CA ASP A 27 -11.12 25.67 56.55
C ASP A 27 -12.39 26.34 57.10
N ILE A 28 -13.57 25.93 56.59
CA ILE A 28 -14.73 25.39 57.35
C ILE A 28 -15.62 24.53 56.41
N HIS A 29 -15.94 23.33 56.88
CA HIS A 29 -16.88 22.32 56.36
C HIS A 29 -18.32 22.82 56.18
N SER A 30 -19.03 22.28 55.17
CA SER A 30 -20.20 21.38 55.40
C SER A 30 -20.79 20.83 54.10
N ASN A 31 -21.13 19.54 54.14
CA ASN A 31 -21.62 18.65 53.10
C ASN A 31 -22.92 19.06 52.39
N SER A 32 -23.03 18.71 51.11
CA SER A 32 -24.04 17.82 50.52
C SER A 32 -23.80 17.89 49.00
N GLY A 33 -23.44 16.79 48.34
CA GLY A 33 -24.41 15.75 48.04
C GLY A 33 -25.02 16.08 46.68
N ASP A 34 -24.25 15.91 45.62
CA ASP A 34 -24.79 15.59 44.31
C ASP A 34 -23.85 14.55 43.66
N PRO A 35 -24.33 13.33 43.40
CA PRO A 35 -23.56 12.38 42.59
C PRO A 35 -23.43 12.98 41.20
N LEU A 36 -22.19 13.04 40.71
CA LEU A 36 -21.86 13.38 39.33
C LEU A 36 -22.80 12.59 38.41
N GLN A 37 -23.60 13.35 37.66
CA GLN A 37 -24.69 12.87 36.83
C GLN A 37 -24.30 11.63 36.01
N THR A 38 -24.76 10.46 36.43
CA THR A 38 -25.03 9.34 35.51
C THR A 38 -26.23 9.71 34.65
N SER A 39 -26.02 10.51 33.61
CA SER A 39 -26.97 10.57 32.49
C SER A 39 -26.59 9.50 31.47
N THR A 40 -26.93 8.25 31.80
CA THR A 40 -27.10 7.16 30.82
C THR A 40 -28.27 7.50 29.90
N ASP A 41 -28.02 8.33 28.90
CA ASP A 41 -28.79 8.32 27.67
C ASP A 41 -27.84 7.92 26.54
N PHE A 42 -27.48 6.62 26.50
CA PHE A 42 -26.70 6.00 25.44
C PHE A 42 -27.57 5.78 24.19
N SER A 43 -28.34 6.80 23.81
CA SER A 43 -29.22 6.73 22.65
C SER A 43 -28.42 7.01 21.38
N GLU A 44 -28.08 5.90 20.72
CA GLU A 44 -27.85 5.80 19.28
C GLU A 44 -26.42 6.10 18.80
N PHE A 45 -25.64 5.04 18.62
CA PHE A 45 -24.34 5.11 17.95
C PHE A 45 -24.53 5.18 16.43
N LYS A 46 -23.55 5.76 15.73
CA LYS A 46 -23.50 5.83 14.27
C LYS A 46 -22.29 5.06 13.76
N SER A 47 -22.45 4.46 12.58
CA SER A 47 -21.38 3.72 11.89
C SER A 47 -21.42 4.02 10.39
N PRO A 48 -20.26 4.16 9.73
CA PRO A 48 -20.19 4.14 8.27
C PRO A 48 -20.72 2.83 7.66
N LEU A 49 -20.72 1.72 8.41
CA LEU A 49 -21.30 0.45 7.96
C LEU A 49 -22.83 0.51 7.85
N ARG A 50 -23.48 1.36 8.65
CA ARG A 50 -24.93 1.52 8.68
C ARG A 50 -25.33 2.98 8.91
N PRO A 51 -25.11 3.87 7.92
CA PRO A 51 -25.24 5.32 8.11
C PRO A 51 -26.69 5.77 8.38
N LYS A 52 -27.67 4.93 8.04
CA LYS A 52 -29.10 5.20 8.23
C LYS A 52 -29.66 4.58 9.51
N ASP A 53 -28.92 3.67 10.16
CA ASP A 53 -29.40 2.96 11.34
C ASP A 53 -28.95 3.67 12.62
N LYS A 54 -29.81 3.57 13.63
CA LYS A 54 -29.50 3.98 15.00
C LYS A 54 -29.02 2.76 15.77
N LEU A 55 -27.73 2.74 16.12
CA LEU A 55 -27.09 1.55 16.68
C LEU A 55 -27.21 1.50 18.21
N LYS A 56 -27.23 0.28 18.75
CA LYS A 56 -27.36 0.00 20.19
C LYS A 56 -26.10 -0.68 20.70
N LEU A 57 -25.65 -0.28 21.90
CA LEU A 57 -24.51 -0.89 22.57
C LEU A 57 -24.71 -2.41 22.74
N GLY A 58 -23.69 -3.19 22.41
CA GLY A 58 -23.66 -4.65 22.57
C GLY A 58 -24.55 -5.44 21.60
N LYS A 59 -25.42 -4.77 20.82
CA LYS A 59 -26.26 -5.45 19.83
C LYS A 59 -25.37 -5.95 18.68
N LEU A 60 -25.58 -7.20 18.29
CA LEU A 60 -24.94 -7.79 17.12
C LEU A 60 -25.62 -7.32 15.84
N TYR A 61 -24.79 -6.94 14.87
CA TYR A 61 -25.15 -6.57 13.52
C TYR A 61 -24.46 -7.51 12.54
N THR A 62 -25.05 -7.68 11.36
CA THR A 62 -24.48 -8.51 10.29
C THR A 62 -24.54 -7.73 9.00
N ASP A 63 -23.39 -7.59 8.35
CA ASP A 63 -23.26 -6.81 7.12
C ASP A 63 -22.35 -7.52 6.12
N THR A 64 -22.59 -7.26 4.83
CA THR A 64 -21.71 -7.69 3.75
C THR A 64 -20.85 -6.51 3.32
N ILE A 65 -19.53 -6.68 3.40
CA ILE A 65 -18.54 -5.62 3.18
C ILE A 65 -17.40 -6.12 2.28
N GLU A 66 -16.52 -5.22 1.88
CA GLU A 66 -15.25 -5.57 1.23
C GLU A 66 -14.08 -5.33 2.19
N PHE A 67 -13.16 -6.28 2.26
CA PHE A 67 -11.96 -6.15 3.08
C PHE A 67 -10.98 -5.15 2.47
N VAL A 68 -10.36 -4.32 3.30
CA VAL A 68 -9.34 -3.35 2.87
C VAL A 68 -7.96 -3.80 3.34
N GLU A 69 -7.71 -3.81 4.65
CA GLU A 69 -6.42 -4.19 5.24
C GLU A 69 -6.54 -4.46 6.75
N PHE A 70 -5.49 -5.04 7.33
CA PHE A 70 -5.26 -5.07 8.77
C PHE A 70 -4.20 -4.02 9.15
N ASN A 71 -4.36 -3.41 10.33
CA ASN A 71 -3.37 -2.49 10.91
C ASN A 71 -3.21 -2.77 12.39
N ASP A 72 -2.04 -3.28 12.75
CA ASP A 72 -1.70 -3.69 14.11
C ASP A 72 -0.60 -2.80 14.73
N ASN A 73 -0.34 -1.63 14.13
CA ASN A 73 0.71 -0.72 14.59
C ASN A 73 0.30 0.17 15.78
N GLY A 74 -0.99 0.14 16.17
CA GLY A 74 -1.53 0.93 17.27
C GLY A 74 -1.71 0.13 18.55
N ASP A 75 -2.34 0.76 19.56
CA ASP A 75 -2.67 0.10 20.83
C ASP A 75 -3.70 -1.03 20.67
N TYR A 76 -4.51 -0.95 19.61
CA TYR A 76 -5.54 -1.93 19.29
C TYR A 76 -5.40 -2.38 17.83
N PRO A 77 -5.51 -3.69 17.56
CA PRO A 77 -5.48 -4.22 16.21
C PRO A 77 -6.78 -3.87 15.47
N LEU A 78 -6.65 -3.33 14.25
CA LEU A 78 -7.76 -2.83 13.45
C LEU A 78 -7.89 -3.59 12.14
N MET A 79 -9.13 -3.91 11.78
CA MET A 79 -9.54 -4.40 10.47
C MET A 79 -10.27 -3.28 9.75
N PHE A 80 -9.73 -2.81 8.63
CA PHE A 80 -10.37 -1.84 7.77
C PHE A 80 -11.24 -2.55 6.73
N VAL A 81 -12.46 -2.04 6.57
CA VAL A 81 -13.46 -2.56 5.63
C VAL A 81 -14.12 -1.42 4.89
N SER A 82 -14.51 -1.64 3.65
CA SER A 82 -15.28 -0.69 2.86
C SER A 82 -16.73 -1.13 2.73
N ASN A 83 -17.62 -0.14 2.76
CA ASN A 83 -19.04 -0.27 2.45
C ASN A 83 -19.40 0.77 1.38
N GLY A 84 -19.23 0.40 0.11
CA GLY A 84 -19.31 1.36 -0.99
C GLY A 84 -18.15 2.36 -0.93
N ASN A 85 -18.46 3.65 -0.78
CA ASN A 85 -17.46 4.72 -0.76
C ASN A 85 -16.95 5.04 0.66
N ASP A 86 -17.58 4.48 1.69
CA ASP A 86 -17.21 4.71 3.08
C ASP A 86 -16.27 3.60 3.57
N THR A 87 -15.36 3.95 4.47
CA THR A 87 -14.46 3.00 5.14
C THR A 87 -14.74 3.02 6.65
N ALA A 88 -14.76 1.85 7.27
CA ALA A 88 -14.89 1.68 8.70
C ALA A 88 -13.70 0.88 9.25
N SER A 89 -13.43 1.05 10.54
CA SER A 89 -12.38 0.34 11.27
C SER A 89 -13.01 -0.46 12.41
N LEU A 90 -12.79 -1.77 12.40
CA LEU A 90 -13.28 -2.70 13.41
C LEU A 90 -12.10 -3.13 14.29
N VAL A 91 -12.23 -3.00 15.61
CA VAL A 91 -11.29 -3.64 16.54
C VAL A 91 -11.50 -5.14 16.44
N TYR A 92 -10.44 -5.90 16.19
CA TYR A 92 -10.54 -7.35 15.99
C TYR A 92 -9.67 -8.12 16.98
N ASP A 93 -9.89 -9.44 17.03
CA ASP A 93 -9.05 -10.35 17.81
C ASP A 93 -7.86 -10.81 16.96
N TRP A 94 -6.69 -10.21 17.20
CA TRP A 94 -5.42 -10.53 16.53
C TRP A 94 -4.93 -11.97 16.74
N THR A 95 -5.52 -12.73 17.68
CA THR A 95 -5.18 -14.14 17.85
C THR A 95 -5.82 -15.04 16.79
N LYS A 96 -6.74 -14.49 15.99
CA LYS A 96 -7.41 -15.20 14.90
C LYS A 96 -6.76 -14.91 13.55
N GLU A 97 -6.44 -15.97 12.82
CA GLU A 97 -5.97 -15.86 11.44
C GLU A 97 -7.16 -15.89 10.47
N TYR A 98 -7.29 -14.84 9.66
CA TYR A 98 -8.39 -14.70 8.69
C TYR A 98 -7.96 -14.94 7.24
N GLY A 99 -6.71 -14.62 6.89
CA GLY A 99 -6.18 -14.80 5.54
C GLY A 99 -6.90 -14.01 4.44
N PHE A 100 -7.59 -12.91 4.77
CA PHE A 100 -8.30 -12.07 3.80
C PHE A 100 -7.32 -11.25 2.94
N VAL A 101 -7.72 -10.96 1.71
CA VAL A 101 -7.00 -10.08 0.78
C VAL A 101 -7.90 -8.94 0.35
N LYS A 102 -7.30 -7.77 0.14
CA LYS A 102 -8.00 -6.55 -0.24
C LYS A 102 -8.96 -6.80 -1.41
N GLY A 103 -10.23 -6.45 -1.22
CA GLY A 103 -11.33 -6.68 -2.16
C GLY A 103 -12.10 -7.99 -1.96
N ASP A 104 -11.71 -8.84 -1.01
CA ASP A 104 -12.53 -9.99 -0.60
C ASP A 104 -13.89 -9.51 -0.08
N LYS A 105 -14.97 -10.15 -0.53
CA LYS A 105 -16.32 -9.91 0.01
C LYS A 105 -16.53 -10.77 1.23
N LEU A 106 -16.82 -10.13 2.35
CA LEU A 106 -17.00 -10.78 3.63
C LEU A 106 -18.42 -10.56 4.16
N GLU A 107 -18.93 -11.57 4.85
CA GLU A 107 -19.99 -11.40 5.84
C GLU A 107 -19.29 -11.20 7.18
N ILE A 108 -19.61 -10.09 7.86
CA ILE A 108 -19.09 -9.80 9.18
C ILE A 108 -20.22 -9.77 10.19
N GLN A 109 -19.94 -10.24 11.41
CA GLN A 109 -20.73 -9.90 12.58
C GLN A 109 -19.91 -8.98 13.47
N TRP A 110 -20.54 -7.90 13.93
CA TRP A 110 -19.88 -6.89 14.74
C TRP A 110 -20.87 -6.26 15.72
N LYS A 111 -20.34 -5.54 16.70
CA LYS A 111 -21.12 -4.79 17.68
C LYS A 111 -20.40 -3.49 18.04
N THR A 112 -21.15 -2.50 18.50
CA THR A 112 -20.55 -1.41 19.26
C THR A 112 -20.30 -1.88 20.68
N ASP A 113 -19.09 -1.70 21.20
CA ASP A 113 -18.74 -2.01 22.59
C ASP A 113 -17.83 -0.93 23.17
N SER A 114 -17.70 -0.93 24.49
CA SER A 114 -16.85 0.02 25.18
C SER A 114 -15.37 -0.35 25.08
N ILE A 115 -14.51 0.66 25.06
CA ILE A 115 -13.05 0.53 25.07
C ILE A 115 -12.45 1.55 26.05
N ARG A 116 -11.33 1.18 26.69
CA ARG A 116 -10.53 2.08 27.54
C ARG A 116 -9.10 2.07 27.02
N TYR A 117 -8.55 3.23 26.68
CA TYR A 117 -7.21 3.28 26.09
C TYR A 117 -6.13 2.98 27.13
N ALA A 118 -5.02 2.38 26.69
CA ALA A 118 -3.89 2.13 27.56
C ALA A 118 -3.34 3.46 28.10
N GLY A 119 -3.10 3.54 29.41
CA GLY A 119 -2.61 4.76 30.06
C GLY A 119 -3.70 5.77 30.47
N ASP A 120 -4.96 5.57 30.10
CA ASP A 120 -6.09 6.38 30.55
C ASP A 120 -7.30 5.48 30.87
N GLN A 121 -7.30 4.91 32.07
CA GLN A 121 -8.37 4.02 32.51
C GLN A 121 -9.66 4.75 32.86
N GLU A 122 -9.65 6.08 33.01
CA GLU A 122 -10.84 6.85 33.36
C GLU A 122 -11.67 7.18 32.12
N TYR A 123 -11.01 7.37 30.97
CA TYR A 123 -11.66 7.61 29.69
C TYR A 123 -12.33 6.35 29.10
N LEU A 124 -13.65 6.39 28.99
CA LEU A 124 -14.47 5.36 28.36
C LEU A 124 -14.91 5.84 26.98
N ASP A 125 -14.53 5.10 25.94
CA ASP A 125 -14.94 5.34 24.55
C ASP A 125 -15.75 4.15 24.03
N TYR A 126 -16.35 4.28 22.85
CA TYR A 126 -17.15 3.25 22.20
C TYR A 126 -16.68 3.05 20.76
N LYS A 127 -16.36 1.80 20.41
CA LYS A 127 -15.86 1.41 19.10
C LYS A 127 -16.62 0.22 18.56
N GLU A 128 -16.42 -0.01 17.27
CA GLU A 128 -16.96 -1.14 16.56
C GLU A 128 -15.99 -2.31 16.74
N PHE A 129 -16.48 -3.44 17.25
CA PHE A 129 -15.71 -4.65 17.48
C PHE A 129 -16.18 -5.76 16.54
N LEU A 130 -15.23 -6.36 15.83
CA LEU A 130 -15.47 -7.56 15.05
C LEU A 130 -15.71 -8.75 15.98
N VAL A 131 -16.80 -9.49 15.74
CA VAL A 131 -17.15 -10.71 16.47
C VAL A 131 -16.81 -11.94 15.64
N SER A 132 -17.17 -11.92 14.36
CA SER A 132 -16.82 -12.96 13.40
C SER A 132 -16.75 -12.38 11.99
N ALA A 133 -15.98 -13.04 11.12
CA ALA A 133 -15.92 -12.72 9.70
C ALA A 133 -15.82 -14.01 8.89
N LYS A 134 -16.53 -14.07 7.77
CA LYS A 134 -16.54 -15.19 6.84
C LYS A 134 -16.40 -14.66 5.42
N ARG A 135 -15.46 -15.21 4.65
CA ARG A 135 -15.36 -14.92 3.22
C ARG A 135 -16.58 -15.49 2.48
N LEU A 136 -17.29 -14.62 1.76
CA LEU A 136 -18.39 -15.00 0.86
C LEU A 136 -17.89 -15.21 -0.57
N ALA A 137 -16.98 -14.33 -1.02
CA ALA A 137 -16.34 -14.45 -2.31
C ALA A 137 -14.93 -13.84 -2.26
N SER A 138 -13.99 -14.48 -2.93
CA SER A 138 -12.68 -13.88 -3.16
C SER A 138 -12.79 -12.71 -4.13
N LEU A 139 -11.79 -11.83 -4.12
CA LEU A 139 -11.60 -10.82 -5.16
C LEU A 139 -11.80 -11.45 -6.56
N LYS A 140 -12.48 -10.73 -7.45
CA LYS A 140 -12.53 -11.05 -8.88
C LYS A 140 -11.84 -9.94 -9.63
N LEU A 141 -10.96 -10.30 -10.56
CA LEU A 141 -10.34 -9.30 -11.41
C LEU A 141 -11.32 -8.86 -12.48
N THR A 142 -11.12 -7.65 -12.97
CA THR A 142 -11.91 -7.07 -14.05
C THR A 142 -11.16 -7.20 -15.35
N ASP A 143 -11.82 -7.76 -16.36
CA ASP A 143 -11.26 -7.92 -17.71
C ASP A 143 -10.84 -6.56 -18.28
N LYS A 144 -9.59 -6.48 -18.75
CA LYS A 144 -9.03 -5.26 -19.32
C LYS A 144 -7.74 -5.55 -20.07
N LYS A 145 -7.41 -4.63 -20.98
CA LYS A 145 -6.11 -4.59 -21.65
C LYS A 145 -5.49 -3.21 -21.44
N VAL A 146 -4.24 -3.19 -21.01
CA VAL A 146 -3.56 -1.98 -20.56
C VAL A 146 -2.16 -1.92 -21.18
N LYS A 147 -1.81 -0.77 -21.74
CA LYS A 147 -0.43 -0.46 -22.09
C LYS A 147 0.23 0.24 -20.91
N PHE A 148 0.82 -0.53 -20.01
CA PHE A 148 1.36 0.00 -18.75
C PHE A 148 2.61 0.84 -18.95
N LEU A 149 3.48 0.42 -19.86
CA LEU A 149 4.77 1.07 -20.09
C LEU A 149 5.04 1.20 -21.58
N TRP A 150 5.56 2.35 -21.99
CA TRP A 150 6.11 2.58 -23.32
C TRP A 150 7.27 3.58 -23.26
N ARG A 151 8.01 3.72 -24.36
CA ARG A 151 9.08 4.72 -24.49
C ARG A 151 8.65 5.88 -25.39
N GLU A 152 9.04 7.09 -25.00
CA GLU A 152 8.91 8.30 -25.81
C GLU A 152 10.22 9.08 -25.82
N MET A 153 10.46 9.85 -26.88
CA MET A 153 11.56 10.83 -26.90
C MET A 153 11.11 12.07 -26.14
N GLN A 154 11.84 12.44 -25.10
CA GLN A 154 11.61 13.66 -24.33
C GLN A 154 12.90 14.44 -24.16
N TYR A 155 12.76 15.77 -24.19
CA TYR A 155 13.87 16.65 -23.85
C TYR A 155 14.15 16.59 -22.34
N VAL A 156 15.36 16.20 -21.96
CA VAL A 156 15.81 16.13 -20.57
C VAL A 156 16.74 17.31 -20.33
N GLU A 157 16.25 18.31 -19.59
CA GLU A 157 16.95 19.58 -19.35
C GLU A 157 18.34 19.37 -18.73
N ASP A 158 18.45 18.47 -17.75
CA ASP A 158 19.72 18.15 -17.07
C ASP A 158 20.80 17.60 -18.00
N LEU A 159 20.40 17.05 -19.15
CA LEU A 159 21.30 16.44 -20.15
C LEU A 159 21.34 17.23 -21.46
N ASP A 160 20.61 18.34 -21.57
CA ASP A 160 20.55 19.23 -22.74
C ASP A 160 20.32 18.45 -24.06
N GLY A 161 19.34 17.56 -24.07
CA GLY A 161 19.08 16.71 -25.25
C GLY A 161 17.80 15.90 -25.19
N GLU A 162 17.44 15.28 -26.31
CA GLU A 162 16.31 14.35 -26.39
C GLU A 162 16.76 12.92 -26.06
N PHE A 163 16.08 12.31 -25.09
CA PHE A 163 16.35 10.95 -24.64
C PHE A 163 15.10 10.09 -24.73
N SER A 164 15.29 8.81 -25.00
CA SER A 164 14.22 7.83 -24.88
C SER A 164 13.99 7.56 -23.39
N VAL A 165 12.81 7.93 -22.90
CA VAL A 165 12.43 7.78 -21.49
C VAL A 165 11.24 6.83 -21.35
N ILE A 166 11.21 6.08 -20.24
CA ILE A 166 10.03 5.28 -19.87
C ILE A 166 8.86 6.19 -19.49
N ILE A 167 7.68 5.92 -20.04
CA ILE A 167 6.40 6.49 -19.63
C ILE A 167 5.54 5.38 -19.02
N LEU A 168 4.82 5.70 -17.95
CA LEU A 168 3.93 4.79 -17.24
C LEU A 168 2.47 5.26 -17.37
N ASP A 169 1.53 4.32 -17.39
CA ASP A 169 0.10 4.61 -17.31
C ASP A 169 -0.31 4.97 -15.87
N GLU A 170 -0.26 6.27 -15.57
CA GLU A 170 -0.60 6.83 -14.25
C GLU A 170 -2.06 6.60 -13.84
N GLU A 171 -3.00 6.52 -14.78
CA GLU A 171 -4.41 6.27 -14.44
C GLU A 171 -4.62 4.79 -14.06
N TYR A 172 -3.93 3.89 -14.75
CA TYR A 172 -3.92 2.48 -14.35
C TYR A 172 -3.25 2.29 -12.98
N ILE A 173 -2.12 2.95 -12.70
CA ILE A 173 -1.44 2.85 -11.40
C ILE A 173 -2.36 3.17 -10.22
N LYS A 174 -3.26 4.17 -10.37
CA LYS A 174 -4.23 4.54 -9.32
C LYS A 174 -5.28 3.46 -9.06
N THR A 175 -5.56 2.60 -10.05
CA THR A 175 -6.67 1.64 -10.04
C THR A 175 -6.22 0.18 -10.07
N ILE A 176 -4.90 -0.07 -10.12
CA ILE A 176 -4.32 -1.42 -10.18
C ILE A 176 -4.71 -2.23 -8.95
N SER A 177 -5.14 -3.47 -9.17
CA SER A 177 -5.41 -4.39 -8.06
C SER A 177 -4.10 -4.92 -7.47
N GLU A 178 -4.10 -5.39 -6.22
CA GLU A 178 -2.90 -5.98 -5.63
C GLU A 178 -2.32 -7.19 -6.38
N PRO A 179 -3.11 -8.16 -6.89
CA PRO A 179 -2.54 -9.25 -7.69
C PRO A 179 -1.94 -8.76 -9.01
N GLU A 180 -2.57 -7.79 -9.68
CA GLU A 180 -1.98 -7.14 -10.88
C GLU A 180 -0.66 -6.46 -10.55
N LYS A 181 -0.63 -5.71 -9.43
CA LYS A 181 0.57 -5.03 -8.91
C LYS A 181 1.70 -6.03 -8.62
N ALA A 182 1.39 -7.14 -7.95
CA ALA A 182 2.38 -8.15 -7.60
C ALA A 182 2.93 -8.89 -8.83
N ALA A 183 2.09 -9.23 -9.81
CA ALA A 183 2.54 -9.83 -11.07
C ALA A 183 3.49 -8.89 -11.84
N LEU A 184 3.14 -7.60 -11.91
CA LEU A 184 3.95 -6.59 -12.56
C LEU A 184 5.27 -6.30 -11.83
N ALA A 185 5.23 -6.20 -10.49
CA ALA A 185 6.42 -6.03 -9.67
C ALA A 185 7.38 -7.22 -9.79
N TYR A 186 6.86 -8.44 -9.88
CA TYR A 186 7.68 -9.63 -10.13
C TYR A 186 8.42 -9.53 -11.46
N VAL A 187 7.75 -9.13 -12.54
CA VAL A 187 8.41 -8.90 -13.86
C VAL A 187 9.47 -7.79 -13.76
N ALA A 188 9.12 -6.68 -13.11
CA ALA A 188 9.99 -5.53 -12.93
C ALA A 188 11.21 -5.81 -12.04
N THR A 189 11.19 -6.87 -11.22
CA THR A 189 12.29 -7.22 -10.32
C THR A 189 13.54 -7.67 -11.06
N PHE A 190 13.38 -8.36 -12.20
CA PHE A 190 14.49 -9.04 -12.89
C PHE A 190 15.00 -8.32 -14.13
N ILE A 191 14.33 -7.24 -14.54
CA ILE A 191 14.72 -6.41 -15.67
C ILE A 191 14.87 -5.00 -15.13
N GLY A 192 16.01 -4.36 -15.42
CA GLY A 192 16.24 -2.98 -15.01
C GLY A 192 15.11 -2.08 -15.53
N ASN A 193 14.70 -1.10 -14.73
CA ASN A 193 13.61 -0.21 -15.11
C ASN A 193 13.91 1.25 -14.73
N GLU A 194 15.07 1.74 -15.18
CA GLU A 194 15.60 3.08 -14.84
C GLU A 194 15.78 3.21 -13.32
N CYS A 195 16.76 2.49 -12.80
CA CYS A 195 17.00 2.35 -11.36
C CYS A 195 18.14 3.26 -10.92
N VAL A 196 17.82 4.30 -10.17
CA VAL A 196 18.78 5.35 -9.75
C VAL A 196 19.02 5.27 -8.25
N TRP A 197 20.25 5.57 -7.81
CA TRP A 197 20.57 5.68 -6.39
C TRP A 197 19.89 6.92 -5.79
N ASP A 198 19.14 6.75 -4.70
CA ASP A 198 18.74 7.89 -3.88
C ASP A 198 19.94 8.36 -3.06
N LYS A 199 20.56 9.46 -3.49
CA LYS A 199 21.85 9.96 -2.99
C LYS A 199 22.99 9.00 -3.36
N ASN A 200 23.98 8.85 -2.48
CA ASN A 200 25.12 7.97 -2.70
C ASN A 200 24.71 6.51 -2.53
N ALA A 201 25.20 5.64 -3.40
CA ALA A 201 25.05 4.20 -3.25
C ALA A 201 25.54 3.76 -1.85
N ASN A 202 24.75 2.93 -1.17
CA ASN A 202 25.12 2.35 0.12
C ASN A 202 25.58 0.90 -0.04
N GLU A 203 26.31 0.38 0.95
CA GLU A 203 26.93 -0.96 0.87
C GLU A 203 25.91 -2.09 0.71
N ASN A 204 24.75 -1.96 1.37
CA ASN A 204 23.67 -2.94 1.30
C ASN A 204 22.72 -2.70 0.11
N ARG A 205 23.00 -1.68 -0.72
CA ARG A 205 22.27 -1.34 -1.95
C ARG A 205 20.77 -1.09 -1.74
N SER A 206 20.37 -0.71 -0.52
CA SER A 206 18.98 -0.60 -0.09
C SER A 206 18.29 0.70 -0.51
N ASN A 207 19.02 1.63 -1.15
CA ASN A 207 18.52 2.92 -1.62
C ASN A 207 18.42 3.00 -3.15
N LEU A 208 18.29 1.85 -3.82
CA LEU A 208 18.11 1.80 -5.27
C LEU A 208 16.64 2.03 -5.63
N LYS A 209 16.35 3.20 -6.19
CA LYS A 209 15.01 3.63 -6.59
C LYS A 209 14.75 3.26 -8.05
N CYS A 210 13.93 2.25 -8.24
CA CYS A 210 13.51 1.74 -9.55
C CYS A 210 12.17 2.34 -9.96
N LYS A 211 12.05 2.86 -11.19
CA LYS A 211 10.91 3.67 -11.64
C LYS A 211 9.56 2.97 -11.47
N ILE A 212 9.47 1.71 -11.92
CA ILE A 212 8.23 0.92 -11.82
C ILE A 212 7.87 0.67 -10.36
N LEU A 213 8.83 0.21 -9.54
CA LEU A 213 8.56 -0.11 -8.13
C LEU A 213 8.15 1.12 -7.33
N TRP A 214 8.78 2.26 -7.61
CA TRP A 214 8.43 3.52 -6.97
C TRP A 214 7.02 3.96 -7.34
N ALA A 215 6.65 3.88 -8.62
CA ALA A 215 5.31 4.22 -9.10
C ALA A 215 4.22 3.30 -8.51
N LEU A 216 4.53 2.02 -8.29
CA LEU A 216 3.62 1.07 -7.65
C LEU A 216 3.52 1.22 -6.11
N ASP A 217 4.23 2.20 -5.54
CA ASP A 217 4.38 2.42 -4.11
C ASP A 217 4.96 1.20 -3.38
N LEU A 218 6.02 0.60 -3.92
CA LEU A 218 6.72 -0.55 -3.32
C LEU A 218 8.05 -0.19 -2.68
N GLY A 219 8.42 1.09 -2.70
CA GLY A 219 9.67 1.59 -2.15
C GLY A 219 10.88 1.22 -3.00
N TYR A 220 12.02 0.98 -2.34
CA TYR A 220 13.28 0.64 -3.02
C TYR A 220 13.30 -0.82 -3.51
N GLN A 221 14.10 -1.07 -4.55
CA GLN A 221 14.41 -2.41 -5.05
C GLN A 221 14.89 -3.28 -3.89
N CYS A 222 14.31 -4.48 -3.78
CA CYS A 222 14.58 -5.45 -2.71
C CYS A 222 14.30 -4.99 -1.27
N SER A 223 13.56 -3.88 -1.07
CA SER A 223 13.12 -3.47 0.28
C SER A 223 12.11 -4.46 0.88
N PRO A 224 11.89 -4.45 2.21
CA PRO A 224 10.86 -5.28 2.84
C PRO A 224 9.48 -5.09 2.21
N LYS A 225 9.03 -3.83 1.99
CA LYS A 225 7.74 -3.55 1.35
C LYS A 225 7.60 -4.22 -0.01
N HIS A 226 8.65 -4.19 -0.83
CA HIS A 226 8.68 -4.85 -2.13
C HIS A 226 8.66 -6.38 -2.00
N LEU A 227 9.60 -6.94 -1.23
CA LEU A 227 9.77 -8.39 -1.14
C LEU A 227 8.62 -9.08 -0.39
N ASP A 228 8.04 -8.44 0.62
CA ASP A 228 6.94 -9.00 1.39
C ASP A 228 5.66 -9.09 0.55
N LEU A 229 5.40 -8.10 -0.33
CA LEU A 229 4.34 -8.21 -1.33
C LEU A 229 4.56 -9.45 -2.22
N LEU A 230 5.75 -9.59 -2.82
CA LEU A 230 6.02 -10.70 -3.73
C LEU A 230 5.97 -12.05 -3.01
N ARG A 231 6.55 -12.14 -1.82
CA ARG A 231 6.52 -13.37 -1.01
C ARG A 231 5.10 -13.74 -0.60
N PHE A 232 4.26 -12.77 -0.24
CA PHE A 232 2.86 -13.02 0.08
C PHE A 232 2.11 -13.60 -1.12
N TRP A 233 2.22 -12.95 -2.27
CA TRP A 233 1.48 -13.34 -3.46
C TRP A 233 1.98 -14.65 -4.10
N PHE A 234 3.27 -14.96 -3.98
CA PHE A 234 3.90 -16.17 -4.52
C PHE A 234 4.30 -17.19 -3.44
N ARG A 235 3.73 -17.13 -2.23
CA ARG A 235 4.10 -17.93 -1.05
C ARG A 235 4.14 -19.44 -1.26
N ASN A 236 3.37 -19.96 -2.22
CA ASN A 236 3.31 -21.39 -2.55
C ASN A 236 4.14 -21.77 -3.79
N ASN A 237 4.80 -20.81 -4.44
CA ASN A 237 5.66 -21.05 -5.59
C ASN A 237 7.14 -21.04 -5.19
N LYS A 238 7.67 -22.22 -4.82
CA LYS A 238 9.04 -22.39 -4.32
C LYS A 238 10.12 -21.88 -5.29
N ASP A 239 9.90 -22.03 -6.59
CA ASP A 239 10.86 -21.59 -7.60
C ASP A 239 10.95 -20.07 -7.65
N ILE A 240 9.80 -19.38 -7.62
CA ILE A 240 9.77 -17.92 -7.53
C ILE A 240 10.39 -17.44 -6.21
N LEU A 241 10.04 -18.05 -5.08
CA LEU A 241 10.63 -17.66 -3.80
C LEU A 241 12.16 -17.76 -3.81
N LYS A 242 12.71 -18.80 -4.44
CA LYS A 242 14.14 -18.98 -4.64
C LYS A 242 14.73 -17.94 -5.61
N GLU A 243 14.04 -17.60 -6.70
CA GLU A 243 14.47 -16.51 -7.59
C GLU A 243 14.55 -15.16 -6.84
N LEU A 244 13.59 -14.90 -5.95
CA LEU A 244 13.51 -13.68 -5.15
C LEU A 244 14.62 -13.57 -4.09
N GLU A 245 15.27 -14.66 -3.68
CA GLU A 245 16.44 -14.61 -2.79
C GLU A 245 17.61 -13.84 -3.41
N ASN A 246 17.77 -13.93 -4.74
CA ASN A 246 18.84 -13.24 -5.45
C ASN A 246 18.60 -11.73 -5.58
N CYS A 247 17.32 -11.32 -5.65
CA CYS A 247 16.81 -9.96 -5.89
C CYS A 247 17.86 -9.00 -6.51
N PRO A 248 18.01 -9.01 -7.85
CA PRO A 248 19.10 -8.28 -8.48
C PRO A 248 18.94 -6.77 -8.28
N THR A 249 20.06 -6.08 -8.09
CA THR A 249 20.13 -4.62 -8.02
C THR A 249 20.97 -4.13 -9.19
N ILE A 250 20.32 -3.74 -10.29
CA ILE A 250 20.98 -3.28 -11.52
C ILE A 250 20.73 -1.76 -11.63
N PRO A 251 21.66 -0.91 -11.19
CA PRO A 251 21.52 0.53 -11.27
C PRO A 251 21.79 1.02 -12.69
N ASP A 252 21.29 2.21 -12.98
CA ASP A 252 21.65 2.95 -14.18
C ASP A 252 23.16 3.19 -14.23
N GLY A 253 23.75 2.96 -15.41
CA GLY A 253 25.20 3.01 -15.62
C GLY A 253 25.94 1.71 -15.26
N ALA A 254 25.24 0.63 -14.92
CA ALA A 254 25.85 -0.70 -14.82
C ALA A 254 26.49 -1.13 -16.15
N THR A 255 27.59 -1.91 -16.09
CA THR A 255 28.30 -2.38 -17.30
C THR A 255 27.40 -3.18 -18.25
N VAL A 256 26.50 -3.98 -17.68
CA VAL A 256 25.45 -4.69 -18.38
C VAL A 256 24.13 -4.22 -17.80
N GLN A 257 23.26 -3.73 -18.66
CA GLN A 257 21.95 -3.21 -18.26
C GLN A 257 20.89 -3.73 -19.21
N ASP A 258 19.80 -4.21 -18.63
CA ASP A 258 18.56 -4.52 -19.32
C ASP A 258 17.53 -3.45 -18.98
N THR A 259 16.66 -3.11 -19.93
CA THR A 259 15.55 -2.17 -19.75
C THR A 259 14.32 -2.57 -20.55
N PHE A 260 13.17 -2.02 -20.17
CA PHE A 260 11.93 -2.21 -20.89
C PHE A 260 11.76 -1.18 -22.02
N ASP A 261 11.21 -1.64 -23.14
CA ASP A 261 10.67 -0.79 -24.21
C ASP A 261 9.16 -0.65 -24.09
N GLU A 262 8.50 -1.73 -23.68
CA GLU A 262 7.04 -1.81 -23.62
C GLU A 262 6.61 -2.87 -22.61
N ILE A 263 5.54 -2.58 -21.86
CA ILE A 263 4.82 -3.58 -21.06
C ILE A 263 3.32 -3.43 -21.33
N GLU A 264 2.70 -4.53 -21.71
CA GLU A 264 1.24 -4.66 -21.86
C GLU A 264 0.71 -5.71 -20.87
N LEU A 265 -0.42 -5.40 -20.25
CA LEU A 265 -1.16 -6.31 -19.40
C LEU A 265 -2.51 -6.65 -20.04
N GLU A 266 -2.90 -7.92 -19.93
CA GLU A 266 -4.19 -8.42 -20.37
C GLU A 266 -4.75 -9.28 -19.23
N ILE A 267 -5.90 -8.86 -18.71
CA ILE A 267 -6.63 -9.52 -17.64
C ILE A 267 -7.87 -10.14 -18.28
N GLU A 268 -8.03 -11.45 -18.13
CA GLU A 268 -9.18 -12.21 -18.61
C GLU A 268 -9.64 -13.17 -17.51
N GLY A 269 -10.75 -12.83 -16.86
CA GLY A 269 -11.22 -13.52 -15.65
C GLY A 269 -10.17 -13.47 -14.55
N ASN A 270 -9.61 -14.64 -14.22
CA ASN A 270 -8.57 -14.78 -13.20
C ASN A 270 -7.16 -14.87 -13.79
N MET A 271 -7.01 -14.75 -15.11
CA MET A 271 -5.70 -14.79 -15.76
C MET A 271 -5.15 -13.38 -15.89
N ILE A 272 -3.91 -13.19 -15.41
CA ILE A 272 -3.11 -11.98 -15.65
C ILE A 272 -2.00 -12.36 -16.60
N THR A 273 -1.99 -11.73 -17.76
CA THR A 273 -0.97 -11.94 -18.78
C THR A 273 -0.15 -10.67 -18.91
N ILE A 274 1.17 -10.79 -18.77
CA ILE A 274 2.10 -9.67 -18.93
C ILE A 274 2.98 -9.96 -20.13
N PHE A 275 2.80 -9.17 -21.18
CA PHE A 275 3.69 -9.14 -22.32
C PHE A 275 4.66 -7.97 -22.16
N PHE A 276 5.93 -8.18 -22.48
CA PHE A 276 6.89 -7.08 -22.51
C PHE A 276 7.93 -7.25 -23.61
N LYS A 277 8.40 -6.09 -24.09
CA LYS A 277 9.58 -5.94 -24.95
C LYS A 277 10.70 -5.37 -24.10
N ALA A 278 11.87 -5.99 -24.18
CA ALA A 278 13.04 -5.54 -23.45
C ALA A 278 14.26 -5.55 -24.35
N ASN A 279 15.21 -4.70 -24.02
CA ASN A 279 16.52 -4.66 -24.63
C ASN A 279 17.59 -4.56 -23.55
N GLY A 280 18.80 -4.90 -23.93
CA GLY A 280 19.95 -4.78 -23.05
C GLY A 280 21.19 -4.38 -23.81
N PHE A 281 22.14 -3.83 -23.06
CA PHE A 281 23.39 -3.33 -23.58
C PHE A 281 24.55 -3.70 -22.65
N ASN A 282 25.68 -4.04 -23.26
CA ASN A 282 26.96 -4.18 -22.58
C ASN A 282 27.85 -3.03 -23.02
N PHE A 283 28.03 -2.05 -22.14
CA PHE A 283 28.83 -0.85 -22.41
C PHE A 283 30.30 -1.15 -22.65
N ARG A 284 30.83 -2.23 -22.07
CA ARG A 284 32.23 -2.63 -22.25
C ARG A 284 32.46 -3.28 -23.61
N GLU A 285 31.51 -4.07 -24.08
CA GLU A 285 31.64 -4.83 -25.33
C GLU A 285 30.99 -4.15 -26.53
N GLY A 286 30.23 -3.07 -26.32
CA GLY A 286 29.46 -2.39 -27.36
C GLY A 286 28.40 -3.28 -27.99
N LYS A 287 27.91 -4.29 -27.25
CA LYS A 287 26.93 -5.26 -27.73
C LYS A 287 25.55 -4.92 -27.21
N SER A 288 24.55 -5.11 -28.06
CA SER A 288 23.15 -4.95 -27.72
C SER A 288 22.38 -6.23 -27.95
N TRP A 289 21.26 -6.39 -27.25
CA TRP A 289 20.30 -7.46 -27.52
C TRP A 289 18.89 -6.99 -27.26
N SER A 290 17.92 -7.65 -27.88
CA SER A 290 16.50 -7.45 -27.63
C SER A 290 15.74 -8.77 -27.62
N TRP A 291 14.66 -8.80 -26.85
CA TRP A 291 13.78 -9.96 -26.74
C TRP A 291 12.39 -9.54 -26.27
N THR A 292 11.47 -10.48 -26.35
CA THR A 292 10.10 -10.31 -25.85
C THR A 292 9.74 -11.49 -24.98
N ASN A 293 9.02 -11.24 -23.89
CA ASN A 293 8.48 -12.29 -23.05
C ASN A 293 6.98 -12.11 -22.86
N LYS A 294 6.30 -13.22 -22.62
CA LYS A 294 4.90 -13.25 -22.19
C LYS A 294 4.79 -14.16 -20.97
N HIS A 295 4.46 -13.58 -19.82
CA HIS A 295 4.27 -14.31 -18.56
C HIS A 295 2.78 -14.47 -18.29
N PHE A 296 2.39 -15.66 -17.84
CA PHE A 296 1.00 -16.00 -17.56
C PHE A 296 0.85 -16.35 -16.10
N PHE A 297 0.02 -15.59 -15.39
CA PHE A 297 -0.31 -15.81 -13.99
C PHE A 297 -1.78 -16.14 -13.84
N GLU A 298 -2.08 -17.13 -13.01
CA GLU A 298 -3.44 -17.41 -12.55
C GLU A 298 -3.59 -16.83 -11.14
N PHE A 299 -4.60 -16.00 -10.94
CA PHE A 299 -5.04 -15.53 -9.64
C PHE A 299 -6.10 -16.49 -9.08
N LYS A 300 -5.75 -17.19 -8.00
CA LYS A 300 -6.63 -18.20 -7.40
C LYS A 300 -6.40 -18.25 -5.91
N ASP A 301 -7.49 -18.34 -5.14
CA ASP A 301 -7.45 -18.53 -3.68
C ASP A 301 -6.51 -17.55 -2.95
N ASN A 302 -6.52 -16.27 -3.38
CA ASN A 302 -5.67 -15.21 -2.83
C ASN A 302 -4.17 -15.44 -3.06
N GLU A 303 -3.81 -16.05 -4.20
CA GLU A 303 -2.46 -16.39 -4.62
C GLU A 303 -2.25 -16.11 -6.10
N LEU A 304 -1.00 -15.87 -6.48
CA LEU A 304 -0.57 -15.85 -7.87
C LEU A 304 0.23 -17.11 -8.17
N ILE A 305 -0.21 -17.81 -9.20
CA ILE A 305 0.46 -18.99 -9.73
C ILE A 305 1.02 -18.61 -11.09
N LEU A 306 2.36 -18.59 -11.22
CA LEU A 306 2.98 -18.49 -12.54
C LEU A 306 2.78 -19.81 -13.30
N ILE A 307 1.98 -19.76 -14.35
CA ILE A 307 1.64 -20.91 -15.19
C ILE A 307 2.75 -21.22 -16.19
N LYS A 308 3.23 -20.19 -16.89
CA LYS A 308 4.32 -20.31 -17.86
C LYS A 308 4.94 -18.96 -18.21
N LYS A 309 6.14 -19.03 -18.80
CA LYS A 309 6.86 -17.93 -19.43
C LYS A 309 7.14 -18.31 -20.88
N ASP A 310 6.58 -17.58 -21.83
CA ASP A 310 6.95 -17.69 -23.25
C ASP A 310 8.05 -16.66 -23.53
N VAL A 311 9.25 -17.12 -23.86
CA VAL A 311 10.45 -16.27 -24.03
C VAL A 311 10.91 -16.35 -25.48
N SER A 312 11.06 -15.22 -26.16
CA SER A 312 11.64 -15.20 -27.50
C SER A 312 13.13 -15.47 -27.45
N SER A 313 13.71 -15.93 -28.57
CA SER A 313 15.15 -15.91 -28.72
C SER A 313 15.68 -14.47 -28.66
N MET A 314 16.82 -14.27 -28.01
CA MET A 314 17.50 -12.99 -27.99
C MET A 314 18.08 -12.69 -29.37
N VAL A 315 17.75 -11.53 -29.91
CA VAL A 315 18.36 -10.97 -31.12
C VAL A 315 19.53 -10.12 -30.68
N LYS A 316 20.73 -10.38 -31.21
CA LYS A 316 21.95 -9.63 -30.87
C LYS A 316 22.34 -8.70 -32.02
N SER A 317 22.80 -7.50 -31.67
CA SER A 317 23.28 -6.48 -32.61
C SER A 317 24.61 -5.89 -32.18
#